data_AF-A0A2D4ES85-F1
#
_entry.id   AF-A0A2D4ES85-F1
#
_cell.length_a   1.000
_cell.length_b   1.000
_cell.length_c   1.000
_cell.angle_alpha   90.00
_cell.angle_beta   90.00
_cell.angle_gamma   90.00
#
_symmetry.space_group_name_H-M   'P 1'
#
loop_
_entity.id
_entity.type
_entity.pdbx_description
1 polymer ?
#
loop_
_entity_poly.entity_id
_entity_poly.type
_entity_poly.pdbx_seq_one_letter_code
_entity_poly.pdbx_strand_id
1 'polypeptide(L)'
;NYNIKTAINWWEHQPEKATENQTVKILWDFRIQTDKVLTHNTPDIMLVERNKVTIIDITIPGDSRVDEKEQEKIAKYQDLNIEIQRLWHKPAVVIPVVIGTLGAIPKALELHLKQLKIDKITISQMQKAALLGSARILRKYITMS
;
A
#
# COMPACT_ATOMS: atom_id res chain seq x y z
N ASN A 1 -9.48 10.32 6.88
CA ASN A 1 -10.55 10.23 5.86
C ASN A 1 -10.40 11.41 4.91
N TYR A 2 -10.03 11.18 3.64
CA TYR A 2 -9.64 12.24 2.69
C TYR A 2 -10.81 12.83 1.90
N ASN A 3 -12.05 12.42 2.19
CA ASN A 3 -13.26 12.88 1.49
C ASN A 3 -13.22 12.69 -0.04
N ILE A 4 -12.55 11.63 -0.48
CA ILE A 4 -12.59 11.15 -1.87
C ILE A 4 -13.85 10.31 -2.03
N LYS A 5 -14.55 10.46 -3.16
CA LYS A 5 -15.75 9.67 -3.45
C LYS A 5 -15.37 8.18 -3.55
N THR A 6 -16.01 7.36 -2.74
CA THR A 6 -15.89 5.90 -2.78
C THR A 6 -17.25 5.28 -3.02
N ALA A 7 -17.28 4.04 -3.52
CA ALA A 7 -18.52 3.27 -3.53
C ALA A 7 -19.00 3.02 -2.09
N ILE A 8 -20.30 2.84 -1.90
CA ILE A 8 -20.89 2.47 -0.59
C ILE A 8 -20.32 1.12 -0.15
N ASN A 9 -20.22 0.18 -1.09
CA ASN A 9 -19.66 -1.14 -0.89
C ASN A 9 -18.20 -1.18 -1.34
N TRP A 10 -17.28 -1.56 -0.46
CA TRP A 10 -15.84 -1.57 -0.78
C TRP A 10 -15.47 -2.53 -1.92
N TRP A 11 -16.23 -3.61 -2.13
CA TRP A 11 -15.98 -4.60 -3.18
C TRP A 11 -16.42 -4.16 -4.59
N GLU A 12 -17.26 -3.12 -4.68
CA GLU A 12 -17.66 -2.47 -5.94
C GLU A 12 -16.73 -1.33 -6.32
N HIS A 13 -15.94 -0.83 -5.37
CA HIS A 13 -15.02 0.27 -5.62
C HIS A 13 -13.89 -0.17 -6.55
N GLN A 14 -13.74 0.55 -7.66
CA GLN A 14 -12.60 0.43 -8.56
C GLN A 14 -11.75 1.68 -8.40
N PRO A 15 -10.58 1.59 -7.76
CA PRO A 15 -9.70 2.75 -7.61
C PRO A 15 -9.13 3.15 -8.98
N GLU A 16 -9.16 4.44 -9.28
CA GLU A 16 -8.45 4.97 -10.45
C GLU A 16 -6.95 4.99 -10.16
N LYS A 17 -6.12 4.86 -11.20
CA LYS A 17 -4.66 4.90 -11.06
C LYS A 17 -4.14 6.18 -10.38
N ALA A 18 -4.85 7.29 -10.56
CA ALA A 18 -4.57 8.54 -9.90
C ALA A 18 -5.88 9.25 -9.57
N THR A 19 -6.11 9.56 -8.30
CA THR A 19 -7.26 10.33 -7.84
C THR A 19 -6.76 11.46 -6.95
N GLU A 20 -7.26 12.68 -7.13
CA GLU A 20 -6.81 13.83 -6.36
C GLU A 20 -7.94 14.73 -5.91
N ASN A 21 -7.70 15.45 -4.82
CA ASN A 21 -8.51 16.57 -4.38
C ASN A 21 -7.58 17.70 -3.89
N GLN A 22 -8.15 18.72 -3.25
CA GLN A 22 -7.38 19.87 -2.75
C GLN A 22 -6.34 19.52 -1.67
N THR A 23 -6.44 18.35 -1.04
CA THR A 23 -5.62 17.97 0.13
C THR A 23 -4.64 16.84 -0.15
N VAL A 24 -4.98 15.91 -1.05
CA VAL A 24 -4.20 14.70 -1.30
C VAL A 24 -4.36 14.26 -2.75
N LYS A 25 -3.29 13.69 -3.28
CA LYS A 25 -3.30 12.87 -4.49
C LYS A 25 -2.93 11.43 -4.12
N ILE A 26 -3.80 10.49 -4.47
CA ILE A 26 -3.62 9.06 -4.25
C ILE A 26 -3.25 8.44 -5.60
N LEU A 27 -2.13 7.73 -5.64
CA LEU A 27 -1.67 6.98 -6.80
C LEU A 27 -1.75 5.50 -6.48
N TRP A 28 -2.41 4.72 -7.34
CA TRP A 28 -2.60 3.27 -7.21
C TRP A 28 -1.86 2.56 -8.34
N ASP A 29 -0.96 1.63 -8.00
CA ASP A 29 -0.12 0.88 -8.95
C ASP A 29 0.51 1.79 -10.03
N PHE A 30 0.89 3.00 -9.63
CA PHE A 30 1.37 4.04 -10.55
C PHE A 30 2.89 4.02 -10.59
N ARG A 31 3.45 3.78 -11.78
CA ARG A 31 4.90 3.83 -11.99
C ARG A 31 5.41 5.26 -11.91
N ILE A 32 6.29 5.54 -10.95
CA ILE A 32 6.95 6.84 -10.81
C ILE A 32 8.16 6.93 -11.72
N GLN A 33 8.21 8.00 -12.52
CA GLN A 33 9.39 8.36 -13.29
C GLN A 33 10.35 9.15 -12.40
N THR A 34 11.60 8.72 -12.37
CA THR A 34 12.71 9.30 -11.60
C THR A 34 13.89 9.56 -12.54
N ASP A 35 14.78 10.49 -12.18
CA ASP A 35 15.98 10.79 -12.98
C ASP A 35 16.87 9.55 -13.13
N LYS A 36 16.97 8.75 -12.07
CA LYS A 36 17.69 7.47 -12.07
C LYS A 36 16.74 6.34 -12.45
N VAL A 37 17.28 5.34 -13.14
CA VAL A 37 16.57 4.09 -13.38
C VAL A 37 16.55 3.30 -12.06
N LEU A 38 15.36 3.13 -11.50
CA LEU A 38 15.15 2.32 -10.29
C LEU A 38 14.57 0.96 -10.66
N THR A 39 15.03 -0.10 -10.00
CA THR A 39 14.45 -1.44 -10.16
C THR A 39 13.03 -1.54 -9.59
N HIS A 40 12.71 -0.70 -8.59
CA HIS A 40 11.42 -0.67 -7.91
C HIS A 40 10.90 0.75 -7.81
N ASN A 41 9.93 1.09 -8.68
CA ASN A 41 9.32 2.42 -8.76
C ASN A 41 7.79 2.39 -8.92
N THR A 42 7.16 1.25 -8.68
CA THR A 42 5.72 1.06 -8.79
C THR A 42 5.21 0.47 -7.47
N PRO A 43 5.04 1.29 -6.42
CA PRO A 43 4.43 0.86 -5.17
C PRO A 43 2.91 0.64 -5.34
N ASP A 44 2.33 -0.16 -4.44
CA ASP A 44 0.88 -0.43 -4.46
C ASP A 44 0.07 0.87 -4.30
N ILE A 45 0.47 1.73 -3.36
CA ILE A 45 -0.20 3.01 -3.09
C ILE A 45 0.83 4.09 -2.78
N MET A 46 0.64 5.30 -3.31
CA MET A 46 1.28 6.52 -2.80
C MET A 46 0.25 7.56 -2.40
N LEU A 47 0.43 8.11 -1.20
CA LEU A 47 -0.29 9.29 -0.73
C LEU A 47 0.62 10.51 -0.86
N VAL A 48 0.25 11.43 -1.74
CA VAL A 48 0.97 12.67 -1.99
C VAL A 48 0.18 13.80 -1.35
N GLU A 49 0.62 14.20 -0.15
CA GLU A 49 0.04 15.32 0.58
C GLU A 49 0.85 16.60 0.32
N ARG A 50 0.36 17.73 0.83
CA ARG A 50 1.05 19.02 0.68
C ARG A 50 2.45 19.00 1.29
N ASN A 51 2.59 18.41 2.48
CA ASN A 51 3.81 18.47 3.29
C ASN A 51 4.59 17.15 3.37
N LYS A 52 4.06 16.03 2.89
CA LYS A 52 4.74 14.73 2.92
C LYS A 52 4.26 13.81 1.81
N VAL A 53 5.06 12.79 1.53
CA VAL A 53 4.69 11.65 0.67
C VAL A 53 4.75 10.38 1.51
N THR A 54 3.77 9.50 1.34
CA THR A 54 3.76 8.19 1.98
C THR A 54 3.70 7.12 0.90
N ILE A 55 4.71 6.26 0.84
CA ILE A 55 4.74 5.07 -0.02
C ILE A 55 4.22 3.90 0.82
N ILE A 56 3.18 3.23 0.36
CA ILE A 56 2.55 2.12 1.07
C ILE A 56 2.64 0.89 0.17
N ASP A 57 3.10 -0.21 0.75
CA ASP A 57 3.28 -1.46 0.03
C ASP A 57 2.78 -2.61 0.92
N ILE A 58 1.86 -3.41 0.38
CA ILE A 58 1.05 -4.39 1.11
C ILE A 58 1.57 -5.80 0.78
N THR A 59 1.59 -6.72 1.74
CA THR A 59 1.89 -8.14 1.46
C THR A 59 1.31 -9.07 2.50
N ILE A 60 1.09 -10.31 2.06
CA ILE A 60 0.61 -11.40 2.91
C ILE A 60 1.55 -12.60 2.79
N PRO A 61 2.59 -12.68 3.64
CA PRO A 61 3.50 -13.80 3.64
C PRO A 61 3.01 -14.92 4.58
N GLY A 62 3.68 -16.07 4.54
CA GLY A 62 3.56 -17.04 5.63
C GLY A 62 4.02 -16.43 6.95
N ASP A 63 3.37 -16.83 8.05
CA ASP A 63 3.50 -16.18 9.36
C ASP A 63 4.93 -16.12 9.89
N SER A 64 5.77 -17.11 9.58
CA SER A 64 7.19 -17.13 9.99
C SER A 64 8.05 -16.06 9.31
N ARG A 65 7.55 -15.41 8.26
CA ARG A 65 8.30 -14.47 7.41
C ARG A 65 7.84 -13.02 7.53
N VAL A 66 6.93 -12.71 8.46
CA VAL A 66 6.34 -11.36 8.57
C VAL A 66 7.41 -10.29 8.81
N ASP A 67 8.35 -10.51 9.72
CA ASP A 67 9.41 -9.54 10.04
C ASP A 67 10.43 -9.42 8.91
N GLU A 68 10.85 -10.55 8.31
CA GLU A 68 11.74 -10.58 7.13
C GLU A 68 11.15 -9.73 6.00
N LYS A 69 9.85 -9.92 5.70
CA LYS A 69 9.15 -9.25 4.61
C LYS A 69 8.92 -7.77 4.86
N GLU A 70 8.76 -7.37 6.12
CA GLU A 70 8.72 -5.96 6.49
C GLU A 70 10.04 -5.26 6.14
N GLN A 71 11.16 -5.82 6.59
CA GLN A 71 12.49 -5.25 6.35
C GLN A 71 12.86 -5.23 4.87
N GLU A 72 12.57 -6.32 4.14
CA GLU A 72 12.76 -6.38 2.69
C GLU A 72 12.02 -5.24 1.97
N LYS A 73 10.78 -4.94 2.34
CA LYS A 73 10.00 -3.86 1.69
C LYS A 73 10.54 -2.47 2.02
N ILE A 74 10.95 -2.23 3.26
CA ILE A 74 11.59 -0.96 3.63
C ILE A 74 12.84 -0.74 2.79
N ALA A 75 13.72 -1.75 2.71
CA ALA A 75 14.93 -1.68 1.90
C ALA A 75 14.63 -1.50 0.40
N LYS A 76 13.64 -2.24 -0.13
CA LYS A 76 13.24 -2.22 -1.55
C LYS A 76 12.86 -0.81 -2.05
N TYR A 77 12.19 -0.01 -1.22
CA TYR A 77 11.71 1.32 -1.61
C TYR A 77 12.58 2.47 -1.10
N GLN A 78 13.73 2.17 -0.48
CA GLN A 78 14.60 3.22 0.06
C GLN A 78 15.13 4.15 -1.05
N ASP A 79 15.52 3.59 -2.20
CA ASP A 79 16.00 4.39 -3.34
C ASP A 79 14.89 5.28 -3.93
N LEU A 80 13.68 4.72 -4.07
CA LEU A 80 12.51 5.49 -4.51
C LEU A 80 12.21 6.61 -3.52
N ASN A 81 12.26 6.33 -2.22
CA ASN A 81 12.04 7.32 -1.17
C ASN A 81 13.02 8.50 -1.33
N ILE A 82 14.33 8.22 -1.48
CA ILE A 82 15.35 9.25 -1.68
C ILE A 82 15.08 10.09 -2.95
N GLU A 83 14.79 9.45 -4.08
CA GLU A 83 14.51 10.17 -5.33
C GLU A 83 13.24 11.01 -5.24
N ILE A 84 12.17 10.53 -4.57
CA ILE A 84 10.97 11.33 -4.32
C ILE A 84 11.28 12.57 -3.48
N GLN A 85 12.06 12.43 -2.40
CA GLN A 85 12.41 13.57 -1.56
C GLN A 85 13.19 14.63 -2.35
N ARG A 86 14.13 14.18 -3.18
CA ARG A 86 14.93 15.04 -4.05
C ARG A 86 14.09 15.73 -5.12
N LEU A 87 13.23 14.99 -5.84
CA LEU A 87 12.45 15.52 -6.95
C LEU A 87 11.34 16.47 -6.47
N TRP A 88 10.65 16.10 -5.39
CA TRP A 88 9.44 16.80 -4.96
C TRP A 88 9.67 17.74 -3.79
N HIS A 89 10.89 17.79 -3.24
CA HIS A 89 11.29 18.66 -2.13
C HIS A 89 10.37 18.51 -0.90
N LYS A 90 9.99 17.26 -0.61
CA LYS A 90 9.09 16.89 0.50
C LYS A 90 9.63 15.67 1.22
N PRO A 91 9.46 15.57 2.55
CA PRO A 91 9.77 14.34 3.27
C PRO A 91 8.92 13.20 2.75
N ALA A 92 9.53 12.04 2.59
CA ALA A 92 8.85 10.82 2.17
C ALA A 92 9.14 9.67 3.14
N VAL A 93 8.14 8.83 3.36
CA VAL A 93 8.22 7.69 4.27
C VAL A 93 7.68 6.43 3.58
N VAL A 94 8.30 5.30 3.88
CA VAL A 94 7.85 3.98 3.41
C VAL A 94 7.13 3.30 4.56
N ILE A 95 5.89 2.89 4.33
CA ILE A 95 5.04 2.19 5.30
C ILE A 95 4.67 0.81 4.73
N PRO A 96 5.39 -0.26 5.13
CA PRO A 96 5.00 -1.62 4.76
C PRO A 96 3.77 -2.05 5.58
N VAL A 97 2.76 -2.60 4.90
CA VAL A 97 1.60 -3.24 5.52
C VAL A 97 1.74 -4.75 5.31
N VAL A 98 2.29 -5.43 6.31
CA VAL A 98 2.57 -6.87 6.27
C VAL A 98 1.62 -7.61 7.20
N ILE A 99 0.92 -8.61 6.68
CA ILE A 99 0.01 -9.43 7.49
C ILE A 99 0.19 -10.91 7.14
N GLY A 100 0.58 -11.72 8.10
CA GLY A 100 0.73 -13.17 7.94
C GLY A 100 -0.58 -13.84 7.50
N THR A 101 -0.46 -14.94 6.78
CA THR A 101 -1.60 -15.75 6.32
C THR A 101 -2.56 -16.22 7.42
N LEU A 102 -2.08 -16.45 8.65
CA LEU A 102 -2.87 -16.96 9.78
C LEU A 102 -3.12 -15.92 10.87
N GLY A 103 -2.64 -14.68 10.72
CA GLY A 103 -2.86 -13.61 11.71
C GLY A 103 -1.60 -13.02 12.30
N ALA A 104 -0.42 -13.59 12.06
CA ALA A 104 0.82 -13.00 12.53
C ALA A 104 1.00 -11.58 11.96
N ILE A 105 1.45 -10.65 12.79
CA ILE A 105 1.75 -9.28 12.38
C ILE A 105 3.10 -8.84 12.95
N PRO A 106 3.86 -8.00 12.22
CA PRO A 106 5.03 -7.36 12.80
C PRO A 106 4.62 -6.44 13.95
N LYS A 107 5.50 -6.27 14.94
CA LYS A 107 5.28 -5.35 16.07
C LYS A 107 5.05 -3.90 15.62
N ALA A 108 5.65 -3.49 14.49
CA ALA A 108 5.55 -2.14 13.97
C ALA A 108 4.26 -1.88 13.18
N LEU A 109 3.46 -2.90 12.84
CA LEU A 109 2.24 -2.72 12.06
C LEU A 109 1.26 -1.76 12.74
N GLU A 110 1.09 -1.83 14.06
CA GLU A 110 0.21 -0.90 14.78
C GLU A 110 0.67 0.55 14.65
N LEU A 111 1.99 0.79 14.68
CA LEU A 111 2.56 2.12 14.49
C LEU A 111 2.31 2.63 13.07
N HIS A 112 2.51 1.76 12.07
CA HIS A 112 2.24 2.04 10.67
C HIS A 112 0.76 2.42 10.43
N LEU A 113 -0.19 1.65 10.98
CA LEU A 113 -1.62 1.94 10.85
C LEU A 113 -2.01 3.25 11.54
N LYS A 114 -1.43 3.55 12.72
CA LYS A 114 -1.61 4.84 13.39
C LYS A 114 -1.09 6.01 12.55
N GLN A 115 0.07 5.86 11.89
CA GLN A 115 0.62 6.89 10.99
C GLN A 115 -0.28 7.15 9.77
N LEU A 116 -0.95 6.11 9.27
CA LEU A 116 -1.94 6.19 8.21
C LEU A 116 -3.32 6.69 8.68
N LYS A 117 -3.49 6.92 9.98
CA LYS A 117 -4.78 7.27 10.61
C LYS A 117 -5.87 6.22 10.31
N ILE A 118 -5.47 4.95 10.29
CA ILE A 118 -6.36 3.80 10.16
C ILE A 118 -6.59 3.24 11.56
N ASP A 119 -7.73 3.56 12.14
CA ASP A 119 -8.14 3.21 13.51
C ASP A 119 -9.29 2.19 13.55
N LYS A 120 -10.08 2.12 12.46
CA LYS A 120 -11.32 1.32 12.40
C LYS A 120 -11.19 -0.05 11.74
N ILE A 121 -10.12 -0.28 10.97
CA ILE A 121 -9.96 -1.52 10.20
C ILE A 121 -9.16 -2.52 11.03
N THR A 122 -9.74 -3.70 11.27
CA THR A 122 -9.05 -4.78 11.98
C THR A 122 -8.12 -5.56 11.04
N ILE A 123 -7.08 -6.17 11.60
CA ILE A 123 -6.16 -7.04 10.86
C ILE A 123 -6.94 -8.16 10.14
N SER A 124 -7.91 -8.76 10.83
CA SER A 124 -8.77 -9.80 10.26
C SER A 124 -9.55 -9.32 9.03
N GLN A 125 -10.03 -8.07 9.02
CA GLN A 125 -10.69 -7.49 7.85
C GLN A 125 -9.72 -7.33 6.67
N MET A 126 -8.48 -6.87 6.92
CA MET A 126 -7.46 -6.76 5.87
C MET A 126 -7.10 -8.12 5.28
N GLN A 127 -6.90 -9.14 6.13
CA GLN A 127 -6.64 -10.52 5.69
C GLN A 127 -7.80 -11.06 4.85
N LYS A 128 -9.02 -10.91 5.35
CA LYS A 128 -10.22 -11.36 4.65
C LYS A 128 -10.35 -10.70 3.28
N ALA A 129 -10.09 -9.40 3.18
CA ALA A 129 -10.15 -8.68 1.92
C ALA A 129 -9.16 -9.26 0.89
N ALA A 130 -7.93 -9.56 1.30
CA ALA A 130 -6.93 -10.11 0.40
C ALA A 130 -7.17 -11.59 0.04
N LEU A 131 -7.67 -12.41 0.97
CA LEU A 131 -8.12 -13.78 0.69
C LEU A 131 -9.28 -13.76 -0.33
N LEU A 132 -10.26 -12.87 -0.15
CA LEU A 132 -11.38 -12.70 -1.08
C LEU A 132 -10.91 -12.20 -2.45
N GLY A 133 -9.96 -11.27 -2.50
CA GLY A 133 -9.32 -10.80 -3.72
C GLY A 133 -8.62 -11.94 -4.47
N SER A 134 -7.82 -12.73 -3.77
CA SER A 134 -7.12 -13.91 -4.32
C SER A 134 -8.11 -14.96 -4.84
N ALA A 135 -9.15 -15.29 -4.06
CA ALA A 135 -10.18 -16.23 -4.47
C ALA A 135 -10.98 -15.74 -5.68
N ARG A 136 -11.21 -14.42 -5.80
CA ARG A 136 -11.86 -13.82 -6.98
C ARG A 136 -11.00 -13.96 -8.23
N ILE A 137 -9.68 -13.75 -8.12
CA ILE A 137 -8.74 -13.94 -9.23
C ILE A 137 -8.74 -15.42 -9.67
N LEU A 138 -8.64 -16.36 -8.72
CA LEU A 138 -8.68 -17.80 -9.00
C LEU A 138 -9.99 -18.22 -9.68
N ARG A 139 -11.15 -17.79 -9.16
CA ARG A 139 -12.45 -18.09 -9.77
C ARG A 139 -12.53 -17.57 -11.19
N LYS A 140 -12.08 -16.34 -11.46
CA LYS A 140 -12.06 -15.79 -12.82
C LYS A 140 -11.27 -16.67 -13.78
N TYR A 141 -10.14 -17.22 -13.35
CA TYR A 141 -9.32 -18.10 -14.17
C TYR A 141 -9.97 -19.47 -14.39
N ILE A 142 -10.50 -20.08 -13.33
CA ILE A 142 -11.14 -21.41 -13.37
C ILE A 142 -12.48 -21.38 -14.14
N THR A 143 -13.24 -20.28 -14.09
CA THR A 143 -14.50 -20.15 -14.82
C THR A 143 -14.31 -19.74 -16.29
N MET A 144 -13.09 -19.33 -16.68
CA MET A 144 -12.73 -19.05 -18.08
C MET A 144 -12.08 -20.25 -18.79
N SER A 145 -11.92 -21.38 -18.10
CA SER A 145 -11.48 -22.69 -18.62
C SER A 145 -12.64 -23.66 -18.69
#